data_AF-A0A2S9FGN3-F1
#
_entry.id   AF-A0A2S9FGN3-F1
#
_cell.length_a   1.000
_cell.length_b   1.000
_cell.length_c   1.000
_cell.angle_alpha   90.00
_cell.angle_beta   90.00
_cell.angle_gamma   90.00
#
_symmetry.space_group_name_H-M   'P 1'
#
loop_
_entity.id
_entity.type
_entity.pdbx_description
1 polymer ?
#
loop_
_entity_poly.entity_id
_entity_poly.type
_entity_poly.pdbx_seq_one_letter_code
_entity_poly.pdbx_strand_id
1 'polypeptide(L)'
;GPDTLKVQRLRRDPRASLVVAAPVGERERWVSIAGPATVHADGAHDLVRRLAARYWDLDDTGRAGDLAEMVQGAWVRVVIHPEEVARYAM
;
A
#
# COMPACT_ATOMS: atom_id res chain seq x y z
N GLY A 1 10.83 0.36 -4.75
CA GLY A 1 11.84 0.17 -3.70
C GLY A 1 12.07 1.42 -2.86
N PRO A 2 13.02 1.37 -1.91
CA PRO A 2 13.29 2.40 -0.90
C PRO A 2 13.78 3.74 -1.48
N ASP A 3 14.43 3.69 -2.64
CA ASP A 3 15.05 4.87 -3.26
C ASP A 3 14.18 5.54 -4.32
N THR A 4 12.93 5.10 -4.45
CA THR A 4 11.99 5.71 -5.40
C THR A 4 11.68 7.15 -5.00
N LEU A 5 11.44 8.02 -5.98
CA LEU A 5 11.05 9.41 -5.75
C LEU A 5 9.84 9.55 -4.82
N LYS A 6 8.89 8.59 -4.86
CA LYS A 6 7.73 8.56 -3.95
C LYS A 6 8.17 8.48 -2.49
N VAL A 7 9.12 7.59 -2.16
CA VAL A 7 9.63 7.44 -0.79
C VAL A 7 10.48 8.64 -0.38
N GLN A 8 11.33 9.15 -1.29
CA GLN A 8 12.12 10.36 -1.02
C GLN A 8 11.24 11.58 -0.71
N ARG A 9 10.14 11.76 -1.46
CA ARG A 9 9.17 12.82 -1.21
C ARG A 9 8.49 12.65 0.15
N LEU A 10 8.03 11.44 0.50
CA LEU A 10 7.41 11.18 1.79
C LEU A 10 8.35 11.43 2.98
N ARG A 11 9.66 11.18 2.83
CA ARG A 11 10.65 11.50 3.87
C ARG A 11 10.85 13.00 4.07
N ARG A 12 10.66 13.82 3.01
CA ARG A 12 10.82 15.27 3.07
C ARG A 12 9.52 15.98 3.50
N ASP A 13 8.39 15.50 3.02
CA ASP A 13 7.06 16.02 3.30
C ASP A 13 6.14 14.82 3.59
N PRO A 14 5.73 14.61 4.85
CA PRO A 14 5.02 13.39 5.24
C PRO A 14 3.56 13.39 4.80
N ARG A 15 3.03 14.48 4.24
CA ARG A 15 1.61 14.56 3.86
C ARG A 15 1.30 13.55 2.76
N ALA A 16 0.35 12.66 3.03
CA ALA A 16 -0.08 11.63 2.10
C ALA A 16 -1.61 11.54 2.04
N SER A 17 -2.11 11.06 0.92
CA SER A 17 -3.50 10.63 0.79
C SER A 17 -3.60 9.32 0.01
N LEU A 18 -4.63 8.54 0.31
CA LEU A 18 -4.99 7.30 -0.36
C LEU A 18 -6.46 7.36 -0.75
N VAL A 19 -6.76 7.20 -2.03
CA VAL A 19 -8.13 7.10 -2.55
C VAL A 19 -8.38 5.67 -2.99
N VAL A 20 -9.50 5.11 -2.55
CA VAL A 20 -10.03 3.82 -2.99
C VAL A 20 -11.37 4.06 -3.67
N ALA A 21 -11.49 3.69 -4.93
CA ALA A 21 -12.70 3.82 -5.73
C ALA A 21 -13.38 2.47 -5.93
N ALA A 22 -14.70 2.49 -6.15
CA ALA A 22 -15.43 1.31 -6.56
C ALA A 22 -14.88 0.74 -7.88
N PRO A 23 -14.93 -0.59 -8.07
CA PRO A 23 -14.55 -1.22 -9.34
C PRO A 23 -15.35 -0.68 -10.54
N VAL A 24 -14.77 -0.86 -11.72
CA VAL A 24 -15.44 -0.55 -12.99
C VAL A 24 -16.73 -1.37 -13.11
N GLY A 25 -17.84 -0.71 -13.47
CA GLY A 25 -19.15 -1.35 -13.62
C GLY A 25 -20.03 -1.30 -12.37
N GLU A 26 -19.47 -0.88 -11.22
CA GLU A 26 -20.24 -0.60 -10.01
C GLU A 26 -20.68 0.87 -9.96
N ARG A 27 -21.66 1.18 -9.08
CA ARG A 27 -22.08 2.56 -8.85
C ARG A 27 -20.90 3.37 -8.31
N GLU A 28 -20.76 4.61 -8.79
CA GLU A 28 -19.70 5.52 -8.35
C GLU A 28 -19.72 5.68 -6.82
N ARG A 29 -18.63 5.22 -6.19
CA ARG A 29 -18.34 5.38 -4.77
C ARG A 29 -16.83 5.52 -4.62
N TRP A 30 -16.42 6.27 -3.61
CA TRP A 30 -15.01 6.40 -3.24
C TRP A 30 -14.87 6.72 -1.76
N VAL A 31 -13.71 6.38 -1.22
CA VAL A 31 -13.22 6.82 0.09
C VAL A 31 -11.81 7.36 -0.10
N SER A 32 -11.54 8.54 0.45
CA SER A 32 -10.22 9.16 0.54
C SER A 32 -9.81 9.25 1.99
N ILE A 33 -8.58 8.89 2.29
CA ILE A 33 -7.96 9.01 3.61
C ILE A 33 -6.74 9.92 3.46
N ALA A 34 -6.63 10.95 4.30
CA ALA A 34 -5.49 11.86 4.32
C ALA A 34 -4.91 11.97 5.73
N GLY A 35 -3.59 12.18 5.79
CA GLY A 35 -2.83 12.35 7.02
C GLY A 35 -1.32 12.22 6.80
N PRO A 36 -0.50 12.43 7.84
CA PRO A 36 0.93 12.23 7.76
C PRO A 36 1.28 10.75 7.59
N ALA A 37 2.37 10.46 6.90
CA ALA A 37 2.90 9.13 6.71
C ALA A 37 4.32 8.98 7.27
N THR A 38 4.60 7.82 7.86
CA THR A 38 5.95 7.43 8.30
C THR A 38 6.51 6.33 7.40
N VAL A 39 7.82 6.35 7.20
CA VAL A 39 8.55 5.36 6.40
C VAL A 39 9.44 4.53 7.33
N HIS A 40 9.16 3.23 7.39
CA HIS A 40 9.86 2.26 8.22
C HIS A 40 10.74 1.35 7.36
N ALA A 41 11.99 1.15 7.77
CA ALA A 41 12.89 0.18 7.14
C ALA A 41 12.60 -1.27 7.56
N ASP A 42 11.89 -1.43 8.69
CA ASP A 42 11.48 -2.70 9.28
C ASP A 42 10.04 -3.09 8.92
N GLY A 43 9.72 -4.38 9.09
CA GLY A 43 8.37 -4.92 8.98
C GLY A 43 7.80 -4.97 7.55
N ALA A 44 8.59 -4.62 6.53
CA ALA A 44 8.14 -4.64 5.14
C ALA A 44 7.93 -6.06 4.60
N HIS A 45 8.78 -7.02 4.96
CA HIS A 45 8.63 -8.42 4.52
C HIS A 45 7.38 -9.09 5.09
N ASP A 46 7.06 -8.85 6.36
CA ASP A 46 5.83 -9.37 6.96
C ASP A 46 4.58 -8.76 6.31
N LEU A 47 4.65 -7.47 5.97
CA LEU A 47 3.59 -6.81 5.23
C LEU A 47 3.44 -7.39 3.81
N VAL A 48 4.54 -7.64 3.09
CA VAL A 48 4.51 -8.28 1.76
C VAL A 48 3.81 -9.63 1.82
N ARG A 49 4.15 -10.49 2.78
CA ARG A 49 3.50 -11.81 2.95
C ARG A 49 1.99 -11.68 3.22
N ARG A 50 1.61 -10.76 4.12
CA ARG A 50 0.19 -10.52 4.44
C ARG A 50 -0.60 -9.98 3.26
N LEU A 51 0.00 -9.11 2.45
CA LEU A 51 -0.65 -8.58 1.25
C LEU A 51 -0.78 -9.66 0.18
N ALA A 52 0.27 -10.47 -0.05
CA ALA A 52 0.22 -11.57 -0.99
C ALA A 52 -0.88 -12.58 -0.61
N ALA A 53 -0.94 -13.04 0.64
CA ALA A 53 -2.00 -13.95 1.10
C ALA A 53 -3.42 -13.35 1.03
N ARG A 54 -3.55 -12.01 1.01
CA ARG A 54 -4.85 -11.33 0.89
C ARG A 54 -5.31 -11.17 -0.56
N TYR A 55 -4.37 -10.96 -1.48
CA TYR A 55 -4.68 -10.53 -2.84
C TYR A 55 -4.35 -11.57 -3.91
N TRP A 56 -3.55 -12.59 -3.59
CA TRP A 56 -3.15 -13.65 -4.51
C TRP A 56 -3.64 -15.00 -4.00
N ASP A 57 -3.92 -15.89 -4.95
CA ASP A 57 -3.96 -17.32 -4.69
C ASP A 57 -2.51 -17.81 -4.58
N LEU A 58 -2.14 -18.38 -3.42
CA LEU A 58 -0.78 -18.86 -3.17
C LEU A 58 -0.61 -20.36 -3.48
N ASP A 59 -1.69 -21.06 -3.84
CA ASP A 59 -1.60 -22.41 -4.40
C ASP A 59 -1.15 -22.37 -5.89
N ASP A 60 -1.29 -21.20 -6.54
CA ASP A 60 -0.67 -20.90 -7.82
C ASP A 60 0.86 -20.81 -7.67
N THR A 61 1.58 -21.73 -8.32
CA THR A 61 3.04 -21.82 -8.24
C THR A 61 3.76 -20.57 -8.76
N GLY A 62 3.17 -19.86 -9.72
CA GLY A 62 3.69 -18.59 -10.21
C GLY A 62 3.60 -17.51 -9.14
N ARG A 63 2.45 -17.39 -8.46
CA ARG A 63 2.27 -16.43 -7.36
C ARG A 63 3.11 -16.75 -6.14
N ALA A 64 3.29 -18.04 -5.82
CA ALA A 64 4.22 -18.47 -4.79
C ALA A 64 5.68 -18.07 -5.14
N GLY A 65 6.07 -18.23 -6.41
CA GLY A 65 7.37 -17.79 -6.94
C GLY A 65 7.57 -16.27 -6.84
N ASP A 66 6.58 -15.48 -7.31
CA ASP A 66 6.58 -14.02 -7.21
C ASP A 66 6.79 -13.57 -5.76
N LEU A 67 6.07 -14.19 -4.80
CA LEU A 67 6.21 -13.87 -3.39
C LEU A 67 7.61 -14.21 -2.86
N ALA A 68 8.15 -15.37 -3.25
CA ALA A 68 9.50 -15.78 -2.84
C ALA A 68 10.56 -14.78 -3.33
N GLU A 69 10.45 -14.29 -4.57
CA GLU A 69 11.33 -13.24 -5.09
C GLU A 69 11.14 -11.91 -4.35
N MET A 70 9.89 -11.48 -4.17
CA MET A 70 9.59 -10.23 -3.49
C MET A 70 10.14 -10.20 -2.06
N VAL A 71 10.11 -11.30 -1.30
CA VAL A 71 10.65 -11.33 0.06
C VAL A 71 12.16 -11.10 0.12
N GLN A 72 12.90 -11.39 -0.96
CA GLN A 72 14.34 -11.11 -1.03
C GLN A 72 14.66 -9.63 -1.36
N GLY A 73 13.65 -8.86 -1.80
CA GLY A 73 13.81 -7.46 -2.13
C GLY A 73 13.97 -6.54 -0.91
N ALA A 74 14.63 -5.41 -1.11
CA ALA A 74 14.64 -4.30 -0.16
C ALA A 74 13.34 -3.50 -0.28
N TRP A 75 12.56 -3.47 0.80
CA TRP A 75 11.28 -2.75 0.85
C TRP A 75 11.23 -1.84 2.07
N VAL A 76 10.36 -0.83 1.99
CA VAL A 76 10.00 0.01 3.13
C VAL A 76 8.51 -0.15 3.40
N ARG A 77 8.15 -0.06 4.67
CA ARG A 77 6.75 -0.01 5.09
C ARG A 77 6.33 1.44 5.27
N VAL A 78 5.29 1.85 4.54
CA VAL A 78 4.70 3.18 4.65
C VAL A 78 3.43 3.05 5.49
N VAL A 79 3.34 3.83 6.57
CA VAL A 79 2.17 3.87 7.45
C VAL A 79 1.55 5.25 7.34
N ILE A 80 0.30 5.34 6.92
CA ILE A 80 -0.48 6.59 6.95
C ILE A 80 -1.21 6.63 8.28
N HIS A 81 -1.10 7.73 9.01
CA HIS A 81 -1.86 8.01 10.23
C HIS A 81 -3.08 8.87 9.85
N PRO A 82 -4.28 8.29 9.75
CA PRO A 82 -5.45 9.01 9.25
C PRO A 82 -5.85 10.17 10.16
N GLU A 83 -6.04 11.35 9.56
CA GLU A 83 -6.58 12.53 10.24
C GLU A 83 -7.89 12.97 9.60
N GLU A 84 -8.03 12.81 8.28
CA GLU A 84 -9.22 13.16 7.52
C GLU A 84 -9.69 11.97 6.67
N VAL A 85 -11.00 11.74 6.66
CA VAL A 85 -11.66 10.77 5.79
C VAL A 85 -12.78 11.45 5.04
N ALA A 86 -12.67 11.48 3.72
CA ALA A 86 -13.72 11.94 2.83
C ALA A 86 -14.30 10.73 2.08
N ARG A 87 -15.57 10.79 1.71
CA ARG A 87 -16.24 9.74 0.95
C ARG A 87 -17.26 10.34 0.01
N TYR A 88 -17.63 9.58 -1.01
CA TYR A 88 -18.77 9.93 -1.86
C TYR A 88 -20.01 10.20 -0.98
N ALA A 89 -20.51 11.43 -1.05
CA ALA A 89 -21.78 11.85 -0.48
C ALA A 89 -22.69 12.24 -1.65
N MET A 90 -23.91 11.69 -1.65
CA MET A 90 -24.93 11.96 -2.67
C MET A 90 -25.49 13.36 -2.49
#